data_AF-A0AA88YP18-F1
#
_entry.id   AF-A0AA88YP18-F1
#
_cell.length_a   1.000
_cell.length_b   1.000
_cell.length_c   1.000
_cell.angle_alpha   90.00
_cell.angle_beta   90.00
_cell.angle_gamma   90.00
#
_symmetry.space_group_name_H-M   'P 1'
#
loop_
_entity.id
_entity.type
_entity.pdbx_description
1 polymer ?
#
loop_
_entity_poly.entity_id
_entity_poly.type
_entity_poly.pdbx_seq_one_letter_code
_entity_poly.pdbx_strand_id
1 'polypeptide(L)'
;MVFQVGLLRGINNSGLLVLREEGETTEDILKVSPKEFLMRWVNYHLEKAGCSRGIRNFATDIQDSEAYSCLLEQIAPRESGVNSSIPLLEDDLTKRAEKMLQEAEKIDCRAFVSPGDVVKGNHKLNMAFVANLFKTYPALEPLTDPDIEEGIFVETREENTYRNWMNSMGIQPQVNYLYSDLNDGLVILKIYDIYNTARLCGLEEGCNKIRQVKRKL
;
A
#
# COMPACT_ATOMS: atom_id res chain seq x y z
N MET A 1 -5.59 2.08 -5.95
CA MET A 1 -5.62 0.86 -6.77
C MET A 1 -4.32 0.64 -7.56
N VAL A 2 -3.90 1.55 -8.46
CA VAL A 2 -2.62 1.41 -9.23
C VAL A 2 -1.38 1.30 -8.33
N PHE A 3 -1.36 2.03 -7.21
CA PHE A 3 -0.24 1.99 -6.25
C PHE A 3 -0.09 0.64 -5.54
N GLN A 4 -1.18 -0.10 -5.29
CA GLN A 4 -1.14 -1.35 -4.52
C GLN A 4 -0.57 -2.50 -5.34
N VAL A 5 -1.05 -2.62 -6.58
CA VAL A 5 -0.61 -3.65 -7.54
C VAL A 5 0.85 -3.44 -7.93
N GLY A 6 1.30 -2.18 -8.02
CA GLY A 6 2.71 -1.86 -8.30
C GLY A 6 3.64 -2.10 -7.11
N LEU A 7 3.19 -1.81 -5.89
CA LEU A 7 3.98 -1.93 -4.66
C LEU A 7 4.19 -3.40 -4.24
N LEU A 8 3.20 -4.26 -4.48
CA LEU A 8 3.25 -5.68 -4.12
C LEU A 8 3.87 -6.57 -5.22
N ARG A 9 4.27 -5.98 -6.35
CA ARG A 9 4.80 -6.71 -7.49
C ARG A 9 6.22 -7.23 -7.18
N GLY A 10 6.34 -8.53 -6.92
CA GLY A 10 7.62 -9.20 -6.64
C GLY A 10 7.89 -9.47 -5.16
N ILE A 11 6.93 -9.21 -4.27
CA ILE A 11 7.03 -9.57 -2.85
C ILE A 11 6.57 -11.01 -2.66
N ASN A 12 7.31 -11.78 -1.87
CA ASN A 12 6.93 -13.15 -1.56
C ASN A 12 5.63 -13.14 -0.73
N ASN A 13 4.56 -13.64 -1.32
CA ASN A 13 3.20 -13.50 -0.82
C ASN A 13 2.97 -14.15 0.54
N SER A 14 3.74 -15.19 0.89
CA SER A 14 3.64 -15.87 2.19
C SER A 14 3.95 -14.95 3.37
N GLY A 15 4.84 -13.96 3.20
CA GLY A 15 5.15 -12.97 4.23
C GLY A 15 4.00 -12.00 4.50
N LEU A 16 3.13 -11.75 3.52
CA LEU A 16 1.99 -10.82 3.66
C LEU A 16 0.95 -11.34 4.65
N LEU A 17 0.86 -12.65 4.82
CA LEU A 17 -0.10 -13.30 5.72
C LEU A 17 0.18 -13.03 7.19
N VAL A 18 1.43 -12.69 7.52
CA VAL A 18 1.79 -12.32 8.88
C VAL A 18 1.14 -10.99 9.27
N LEU A 19 0.68 -10.19 8.29
CA LEU A 19 0.02 -8.91 8.51
C LEU A 19 -1.52 -9.02 8.67
N ARG A 20 -2.05 -10.23 8.88
CA ARG A 20 -3.48 -10.46 9.13
C ARG A 20 -3.85 -10.03 10.55
N GLU A 21 -5.03 -9.45 10.68
CA GLU A 21 -5.68 -9.32 11.98
C GLU A 21 -6.42 -10.63 12.34
N GLU A 22 -6.72 -10.80 13.64
CA GLU A 22 -7.42 -11.99 14.12
C GLU A 22 -8.77 -12.18 13.41
N GLY A 23 -8.92 -13.32 12.73
CA GLY A 23 -10.15 -13.69 12.03
C GLY A 23 -10.25 -13.25 10.56
N GLU A 24 -9.29 -12.48 10.04
CA GLU A 24 -9.25 -12.13 8.61
C GLU A 24 -8.78 -13.32 7.77
N THR A 25 -9.32 -13.50 6.57
CA THR A 25 -8.82 -14.50 5.61
C THR A 25 -7.65 -13.96 4.79
N THR A 26 -6.95 -14.86 4.09
CA THR A 26 -5.89 -14.51 3.13
C THR A 26 -6.38 -13.53 2.04
N GLU A 27 -7.61 -13.73 1.57
CA GLU A 27 -8.24 -12.90 0.53
C GLU A 27 -8.59 -11.50 1.03
N ASP A 28 -8.83 -11.35 2.34
CA ASP A 28 -9.18 -10.07 2.94
C ASP A 28 -7.98 -9.12 2.97
N ILE A 29 -6.76 -9.63 3.22
CA ILE A 29 -5.52 -8.82 3.14
C ILE A 29 -5.38 -8.17 1.77
N LEU A 30 -5.68 -8.92 0.70
CA LEU A 30 -5.54 -8.41 -0.65
C LEU A 30 -6.55 -7.24 -0.90
N LYS A 31 -7.68 -7.23 -0.20
CA LYS A 31 -8.71 -6.17 -0.27
C LYS A 31 -8.39 -4.94 0.59
N VAL A 32 -7.43 -5.03 1.52
CA VAL A 32 -7.03 -3.93 2.42
C VAL A 32 -6.53 -2.74 1.59
N SER A 33 -6.85 -1.51 1.99
CA SER A 33 -6.36 -0.32 1.27
C SER A 33 -4.83 -0.18 1.38
N PRO A 34 -4.13 0.51 0.45
CA PRO A 34 -2.67 0.63 0.51
C PRO A 34 -2.17 1.29 1.80
N LYS A 35 -2.92 2.28 2.29
CA LYS A 35 -2.60 2.98 3.53
C LYS A 35 -2.68 2.03 4.72
N GLU A 36 -3.78 1.29 4.81
CA GLU A 36 -4.03 0.35 5.91
C GLU A 36 -3.00 -0.78 5.91
N PHE A 37 -2.72 -1.33 4.72
CA PHE A 37 -1.69 -2.35 4.54
C PHE A 37 -0.33 -1.89 5.06
N LEU A 38 0.10 -0.67 4.69
CA LEU A 38 1.37 -0.10 5.18
C LEU A 38 1.35 0.15 6.69
N MET A 39 0.21 0.57 7.27
CA MET A 39 0.11 0.76 8.73
C MET A 39 0.26 -0.57 9.47
N ARG A 40 -0.37 -1.64 8.99
CA ARG A 40 -0.20 -3.00 9.53
C ARG A 40 1.25 -3.46 9.45
N TRP A 41 1.90 -3.25 8.30
CA TRP A 41 3.32 -3.57 8.12
C TRP A 41 4.22 -2.80 9.10
N VAL A 42 4.00 -1.50 9.29
CA VAL A 42 4.77 -0.71 10.27
C VAL A 42 4.54 -1.24 11.68
N ASN A 43 3.28 -1.45 12.08
CA ASN A 43 2.94 -1.91 13.43
C ASN A 43 3.51 -3.30 13.74
N TYR A 44 3.49 -4.22 12.77
CA TYR A 44 4.13 -5.52 12.89
C TYR A 44 5.61 -5.42 13.29
N HIS A 45 6.35 -4.52 12.63
CA HIS A 45 7.76 -4.30 12.93
C HIS A 45 7.98 -3.53 14.24
N LEU A 46 7.13 -2.56 14.56
CA LEU A 46 7.19 -1.84 15.84
C LEU A 46 6.98 -2.79 17.03
N GLU A 47 6.04 -3.72 16.91
CA GLU A 47 5.80 -4.75 17.93
C GLU A 47 7.00 -5.68 18.09
N LYS A 48 7.57 -6.18 16.96
CA LYS A 48 8.79 -6.99 16.99
C LYS A 48 10.00 -6.26 17.59
N ALA A 49 10.10 -4.95 17.38
CA ALA A 49 11.13 -4.10 17.98
C ALA A 49 10.91 -3.83 19.49
N GLY A 50 9.78 -4.28 20.06
CA GLY A 50 9.42 -3.98 21.45
C GLY A 50 9.05 -2.51 21.68
N CYS A 51 8.67 -1.78 20.62
CA CYS A 51 8.25 -0.39 20.73
C CYS A 51 6.90 -0.33 21.45
N SER A 52 6.77 0.54 22.45
CA SER A 52 5.56 0.64 23.28
C SER A 52 4.36 1.26 22.55
N ARG A 53 4.59 1.95 21.43
CA ARG A 53 3.57 2.72 20.71
C ARG A 53 3.52 2.32 19.24
N GLY A 54 2.39 1.75 18.83
CA GLY A 54 2.02 1.60 17.43
C GLY A 54 1.45 2.90 16.85
N ILE A 55 1.26 2.91 15.52
CA ILE A 55 0.71 4.02 14.76
C ILE A 55 -0.72 3.71 14.28
N ARG A 56 -1.54 4.74 14.15
CA ARG A 56 -2.89 4.70 13.58
C ARG A 56 -3.03 5.61 12.36
N ASN A 57 -2.03 6.45 12.11
CA ASN A 57 -1.99 7.34 10.96
C ASN A 57 -0.54 7.77 10.61
N PHE A 58 -0.32 8.15 9.35
CA PHE A 58 0.97 8.69 8.86
C PHE A 58 1.12 10.21 9.04
N ALA A 59 0.37 10.81 9.98
CA ALA A 59 0.44 12.24 10.29
C ALA A 59 0.94 12.44 11.72
N THR A 60 0.04 12.55 12.70
CA THR A 60 0.36 12.89 14.10
C THR A 60 1.26 11.86 14.76
N ASP A 61 1.04 10.57 14.47
CA ASP A 61 1.73 9.50 15.21
C ASP A 61 3.20 9.35 14.80
N ILE A 62 3.62 10.07 13.76
CA ILE A 62 4.94 10.01 13.13
C ILE A 62 5.77 11.28 13.38
N GLN A 63 5.15 12.38 13.85
CA GLN A 63 5.80 13.70 13.88
C GLN A 63 7.07 13.76 14.75
N ASP A 64 7.15 12.91 15.77
CA ASP A 64 8.28 12.82 16.68
C ASP A 64 9.39 11.88 16.20
N SER A 65 9.25 11.25 15.03
CA SER A 65 10.22 10.33 14.42
C SER A 65 10.56 9.09 15.26
N GLU A 66 9.85 8.81 16.36
CA GLU A 66 10.15 7.64 17.22
C GLU A 66 9.80 6.35 16.49
N ALA A 67 8.59 6.27 15.96
CA ALA A 67 8.12 5.13 15.18
C ALA A 67 9.04 4.85 13.97
N TYR A 68 9.47 5.88 13.26
CA TYR A 68 10.40 5.69 12.14
C TYR A 68 11.79 5.24 12.58
N SER A 69 12.31 5.75 13.69
CA SER A 69 13.62 5.34 14.19
C SER A 69 13.62 3.86 14.57
N CYS A 70 12.59 3.40 15.30
CA CYS A 70 12.43 1.97 15.65
C CYS A 70 12.22 1.10 14.40
N LEU A 71 11.37 1.55 13.46
CA LEU A 71 11.10 0.82 12.23
C LEU A 71 12.38 0.63 11.40
N LEU A 72 13.18 1.68 11.22
CA LEU A 72 14.42 1.63 10.43
C LEU A 72 15.40 0.62 11.01
N GLU A 73 15.63 0.63 12.33
CA GLU A 73 16.52 -0.34 12.97
C GLU A 73 16.00 -1.78 12.83
N GLN A 74 14.68 -1.97 12.90
CA GLN A 74 14.08 -3.30 12.80
C GLN A 74 14.19 -3.92 11.40
N ILE A 75 14.02 -3.13 10.34
CA ILE A 75 13.98 -3.63 8.96
C ILE A 75 15.36 -3.62 8.28
N ALA A 76 16.30 -2.84 8.78
CA ALA A 76 17.61 -2.69 8.17
C ALA A 76 18.48 -3.96 8.37
N PRO A 77 19.32 -4.32 7.39
CA PRO A 77 20.35 -5.35 7.57
C PRO A 77 21.28 -4.96 8.73
N ARG A 78 21.73 -5.95 9.53
CA ARG A 78 22.55 -5.69 10.74
C ARG A 78 23.87 -4.99 10.42
N GLU A 79 24.40 -5.22 9.22
CA GLU A 79 25.63 -4.64 8.69
C GLU A 79 25.51 -3.18 8.26
N SER A 80 24.30 -2.65 8.12
CA SER A 80 24.07 -1.26 7.67
C SER A 80 24.43 -0.20 8.72
N GLY A 81 24.54 -0.59 9.99
CA GLY A 81 24.86 0.33 11.09
C GLY A 81 23.75 1.34 11.39
N VAL A 82 22.51 1.06 10.99
CA VAL A 82 21.32 1.83 11.39
C VAL A 82 21.11 1.67 12.90
N ASN A 83 20.86 2.77 13.60
CA ASN A 83 20.70 2.78 15.05
C ASN A 83 19.65 3.81 15.50
N SER A 84 18.55 3.35 16.10
CA SER A 84 17.46 4.22 16.55
C SER A 84 17.83 5.10 17.74
N SER A 85 18.85 4.75 18.53
CA SER A 85 19.27 5.53 19.69
C SER A 85 19.84 6.89 19.31
N ILE A 86 20.39 7.04 18.10
CA ILE A 86 21.02 8.28 17.63
C ILE A 86 19.97 9.40 17.47
N PRO A 87 18.85 9.19 16.74
CA PRO A 87 17.74 10.14 16.73
C PRO A 87 17.11 10.36 18.11
N LEU A 88 16.84 9.29 18.87
CA LEU A 88 16.02 9.36 20.09
C LEU A 88 16.64 10.17 21.23
N LEU A 89 17.97 10.40 21.21
CA LEU A 89 18.66 11.28 22.15
C LEU A 89 18.48 12.79 21.84
N GLU A 90 17.91 13.14 20.70
CA GLU A 90 17.71 14.54 20.31
C GLU A 90 16.34 15.07 20.77
N ASP A 91 16.33 16.17 21.51
CA ASP A 91 15.09 16.79 22.02
C ASP A 91 14.34 17.58 20.94
N ASP A 92 15.06 18.24 20.03
CA ASP A 92 14.44 19.01 18.95
C ASP A 92 13.89 18.08 17.86
N LEU A 93 12.56 18.12 17.67
CA LEU A 93 11.87 17.22 16.73
C LEU A 93 12.38 17.35 15.29
N THR A 94 12.80 18.55 14.86
CA THR A 94 13.28 18.76 13.49
C THR A 94 14.66 18.17 13.31
N LYS A 95 15.56 18.36 14.29
CA LYS A 95 16.89 17.72 14.28
C LYS A 95 16.79 16.21 14.45
N ARG A 96 15.85 15.73 15.26
CA ARG A 96 15.55 14.30 15.42
C ARG A 96 15.09 13.69 14.10
N ALA A 97 14.17 14.35 13.39
CA ALA A 97 13.72 13.91 12.07
C ALA A 97 14.87 13.91 11.05
N GLU A 98 15.77 14.91 11.07
CA GLU A 98 16.96 14.92 10.22
C GLU A 98 17.89 13.73 10.53
N LYS A 99 18.19 13.45 11.80
CA LYS A 99 18.97 12.27 12.19
C LYS A 99 18.31 10.97 11.75
N MET A 100 16.99 10.85 11.91
CA MET A 100 16.23 9.68 11.45
C MET A 100 16.35 9.50 9.93
N LEU A 101 16.28 10.59 9.15
CA LEU A 101 16.48 10.52 7.70
C LEU A 101 17.92 10.20 7.29
N GLN A 102 18.92 10.59 8.09
CA GLN A 102 20.32 10.16 7.91
C GLN A 102 20.49 8.66 8.18
N GLU A 103 19.77 8.10 9.16
CA GLU A 103 19.72 6.66 9.36
C GLU A 103 19.08 5.95 8.16
N ALA A 104 18.00 6.49 7.60
CA ALA A 104 17.40 5.95 6.36
C ALA A 104 18.33 6.06 5.14
N GLU A 105 19.23 7.03 5.11
CA GLU A 105 20.22 7.21 4.05
C GLU A 105 21.27 6.09 4.02
N LYS A 106 21.61 5.50 5.18
CA LYS A 106 22.55 4.37 5.26
C LYS A 106 22.08 3.11 4.51
N ILE A 107 20.78 3.01 4.27
CA ILE A 107 20.13 1.93 3.53
C ILE A 107 19.49 2.43 2.22
N ASP A 108 19.97 3.55 1.68
CA ASP A 108 19.50 4.17 0.43
C ASP A 108 17.97 4.45 0.38
N CYS A 109 17.36 4.68 1.54
CA CYS A 109 15.91 4.87 1.67
C CYS A 109 15.47 6.31 1.95
N ARG A 110 16.40 7.28 2.03
CA ARG A 110 16.08 8.70 2.21
C ARG A 110 15.43 9.29 0.96
N ALA A 111 14.12 9.15 0.84
CA ALA A 111 13.35 9.61 -0.31
C ALA A 111 12.01 10.22 0.09
N PHE A 112 11.46 11.07 -0.79
CA PHE A 112 10.11 11.68 -0.72
C PHE A 112 9.85 12.70 0.40
N VAL A 113 10.47 12.56 1.57
CA VAL A 113 10.15 13.35 2.76
C VAL A 113 11.36 14.16 3.25
N SER A 114 11.13 15.39 3.71
CA SER A 114 12.11 16.21 4.43
C SER A 114 11.83 16.22 5.94
N PRO A 115 12.78 16.62 6.81
CA PRO A 115 12.54 16.69 8.26
C PRO A 115 11.32 17.55 8.62
N GLY A 116 11.16 18.67 7.91
CA GLY A 116 10.01 19.56 8.11
C GLY A 116 8.68 18.91 7.72
N ASP A 117 8.66 18.03 6.73
CA ASP A 117 7.45 17.30 6.33
C ASP A 117 7.06 16.22 7.35
N VAL A 118 8.05 15.55 7.95
CA VAL A 118 7.84 14.60 9.05
C VAL A 118 7.21 15.32 10.24
N VAL A 119 7.85 16.39 10.73
CA VAL A 119 7.37 17.15 11.89
C VAL A 119 6.01 17.80 11.63
N LYS A 120 5.73 18.23 10.39
CA LYS A 120 4.39 18.75 10.02
C LYS A 120 3.33 17.67 9.86
N GLY A 121 3.70 16.38 9.86
CA GLY A 121 2.76 15.28 9.71
C GLY A 121 2.16 15.20 8.30
N ASN A 122 2.95 15.46 7.25
CA ASN A 122 2.45 15.40 5.87
C ASN A 122 2.14 13.95 5.45
N HIS A 123 0.89 13.53 5.63
CA HIS A 123 0.45 12.16 5.40
C HIS A 123 0.83 11.57 4.03
N LYS A 124 0.83 12.38 2.96
CA LYS A 124 1.12 11.88 1.61
C LYS A 124 2.62 11.55 1.46
N LEU A 125 3.48 12.44 1.94
CA LEU A 125 4.93 12.25 1.85
C LEU A 125 5.41 11.17 2.82
N ASN A 126 4.86 11.14 4.03
CA ASN A 126 5.12 10.07 5.00
C ASN A 126 4.69 8.70 4.46
N MET A 127 3.52 8.60 3.85
CA MET A 127 3.08 7.34 3.23
C MET A 127 3.98 6.93 2.05
N ALA A 128 4.44 7.89 1.24
CA ALA A 128 5.39 7.60 0.14
C ALA A 128 6.75 7.11 0.67
N PHE A 129 7.26 7.72 1.74
CA PHE A 129 8.46 7.27 2.42
C PHE A 129 8.32 5.84 2.96
N VAL A 130 7.23 5.53 3.64
CA VAL A 130 6.96 4.16 4.15
C VAL A 130 6.80 3.15 3.01
N ALA A 131 6.15 3.52 1.91
CA ALA A 131 6.06 2.66 0.74
C ALA A 131 7.45 2.37 0.14
N ASN A 132 8.37 3.34 0.14
CA ASN A 132 9.75 3.14 -0.28
C ASN A 132 10.50 2.15 0.61
N LEU A 133 10.35 2.30 1.93
CA LEU A 133 10.94 1.39 2.92
C LEU A 133 10.43 -0.03 2.71
N PHE A 134 9.10 -0.22 2.63
CA PHE A 134 8.49 -1.52 2.41
C PHE A 134 8.96 -2.17 1.10
N LYS A 135 9.04 -1.40 0.00
CA LYS A 135 9.51 -1.89 -1.30
C LYS A 135 10.95 -2.41 -1.23
N THR A 136 11.81 -1.73 -0.48
CA THR A 136 13.26 -2.01 -0.44
C THR A 136 13.60 -3.06 0.61
N TYR A 137 12.95 -3.00 1.77
CA TYR A 137 13.15 -3.86 2.92
C TYR A 137 11.80 -4.32 3.51
N PRO A 138 11.08 -5.26 2.86
CA PRO A 138 9.83 -5.78 3.42
C PRO A 138 10.06 -6.44 4.80
N ALA A 139 11.19 -7.15 4.96
CA ALA A 139 11.60 -7.84 6.18
C ALA A 139 10.52 -8.78 6.77
N LEU A 140 9.64 -9.33 5.92
CA LEU A 140 8.62 -10.28 6.33
C LEU A 140 9.21 -11.69 6.30
N GLU A 141 9.18 -12.38 7.44
CA GLU A 141 9.57 -13.79 7.52
C GLU A 141 8.53 -14.64 6.78
N PRO A 142 8.94 -15.53 5.86
CA PRO A 142 8.03 -16.47 5.23
C PRO A 142 7.40 -17.37 6.30
N LEU A 143 6.08 -17.57 6.23
CA LEU A 143 5.46 -18.66 6.96
C LEU A 143 5.98 -19.99 6.38
N THR A 144 6.63 -20.80 7.21
CA THR A 144 7.19 -22.11 6.83
C THR A 144 6.14 -23.20 6.62
N ASP A 145 4.85 -22.84 6.52
CA ASP A 145 3.77 -23.80 6.40
C ASP A 145 3.42 -24.03 4.92
N PRO A 146 3.72 -25.22 4.35
CA PRO A 146 3.50 -25.51 2.94
C PRO A 146 2.03 -25.46 2.51
N ASP A 147 1.07 -25.63 3.44
CA ASP A 147 -0.37 -25.56 3.13
C ASP A 147 -0.84 -24.12 2.86
N ILE A 148 -0.03 -23.13 3.23
CA ILE A 148 -0.35 -21.71 3.12
C ILE A 148 0.19 -21.10 1.80
N GLU A 149 1.22 -21.70 1.19
CA GLU A 149 1.79 -21.24 -0.08
C GLU A 149 0.81 -21.33 -1.26
N GLU A 150 -0.15 -22.27 -1.24
CA GLU A 150 -1.10 -22.49 -2.35
C GLU A 150 -2.23 -21.45 -2.41
N GLY A 151 -2.41 -20.61 -1.38
CA GLY A 151 -3.62 -19.80 -1.20
C GLY A 151 -3.58 -18.35 -1.72
N ILE A 152 -2.47 -17.85 -2.25
CA ILE A 152 -2.35 -16.44 -2.66
C ILE A 152 -2.23 -16.30 -4.16
N PHE A 153 -3.39 -16.14 -4.80
CA PHE A 153 -3.50 -15.96 -6.24
C PHE A 153 -2.85 -14.63 -6.66
N VAL A 154 -1.74 -14.72 -7.40
CA VAL A 154 -1.13 -13.56 -8.06
C VAL A 154 -2.05 -13.16 -9.21
N GLU A 155 -2.56 -11.92 -9.18
CA GLU A 155 -3.36 -11.37 -10.28
C GLU A 155 -2.56 -11.52 -11.60
N THR A 156 -3.09 -12.29 -12.55
CA THR A 156 -2.44 -12.46 -13.84
C THR A 156 -2.42 -11.12 -14.60
N ARG A 157 -1.51 -11.00 -15.59
CA ARG A 157 -1.48 -9.81 -16.44
C ARG A 157 -2.84 -9.56 -17.08
N GLU A 158 -3.50 -10.65 -17.49
CA GLU A 158 -4.81 -10.67 -18.11
C GLU A 158 -5.88 -10.17 -17.13
N GLU A 159 -5.91 -10.68 -15.89
CA GLU A 159 -6.84 -10.20 -14.85
C GLU A 159 -6.69 -8.70 -14.57
N ASN A 160 -5.46 -8.24 -14.38
CA ASN A 160 -5.17 -6.81 -14.18
C ASN A 160 -5.64 -5.97 -15.38
N THR A 161 -5.43 -6.48 -16.61
CA THR A 161 -5.84 -5.82 -17.85
C THR A 161 -7.36 -5.69 -17.90
N TYR A 162 -8.09 -6.78 -17.63
CA TYR A 162 -9.55 -6.78 -17.65
C TYR A 162 -10.13 -5.90 -16.54
N ARG A 163 -9.62 -6.00 -15.32
CA ARG A 163 -10.06 -5.17 -14.19
C ARG A 163 -9.90 -3.68 -14.49
N ASN A 164 -8.73 -3.26 -14.99
CA ASN A 164 -8.49 -1.85 -15.33
C ASN A 164 -9.37 -1.40 -16.50
N TRP A 165 -9.56 -2.24 -17.52
CA TRP A 165 -10.46 -1.96 -18.63
C TRP A 165 -11.91 -1.76 -18.14
N MET A 166 -12.44 -2.69 -17.34
CA MET A 166 -13.80 -2.60 -16.79
C MET A 166 -13.98 -1.31 -15.98
N ASN A 167 -13.07 -1.02 -15.05
CA ASN A 167 -13.13 0.20 -14.23
C ASN A 167 -13.01 1.49 -15.06
N SER A 168 -12.27 1.47 -16.17
CA SER A 168 -12.15 2.63 -17.07
C SER A 168 -13.47 3.02 -17.76
N MET A 169 -14.43 2.10 -17.79
CA MET A 169 -15.77 2.36 -18.35
C MET A 169 -16.71 3.07 -17.37
N GLY A 170 -16.25 3.36 -16.14
CA GLY A 170 -17.02 4.11 -15.15
C GLY A 170 -18.14 3.30 -14.48
N ILE A 171 -18.01 1.97 -14.45
CA ILE A 171 -18.96 1.09 -13.78
C ILE A 171 -18.90 1.24 -12.25
N GLN A 172 -20.04 1.05 -11.59
CA GLN A 172 -20.13 0.95 -10.13
C GLN A 172 -20.93 -0.30 -9.74
N PRO A 173 -20.49 -1.09 -8.74
CA PRO A 173 -19.25 -0.96 -7.98
C PRO A 173 -17.99 -1.18 -8.85
N GLN A 174 -16.84 -0.67 -8.40
CA GLN A 174 -15.57 -0.92 -9.09
C GLN A 174 -15.14 -2.37 -8.89
N VAL A 175 -14.56 -2.96 -9.93
CA VAL A 175 -13.99 -4.31 -9.90
C VAL A 175 -12.62 -4.25 -9.25
N ASN A 176 -12.45 -5.00 -8.17
CA ASN A 176 -11.20 -5.16 -7.43
C ASN A 176 -10.64 -6.58 -7.65
N TYR A 177 -11.49 -7.60 -7.68
CA TYR A 177 -11.13 -9.00 -7.89
C TYR A 177 -12.02 -9.61 -8.94
N LEU A 178 -11.43 -9.98 -10.08
CA LEU A 178 -12.19 -10.39 -11.27
C LEU A 178 -13.15 -11.55 -10.96
N TYR A 179 -12.68 -12.60 -10.28
CA TYR A 179 -13.49 -13.80 -10.04
C TYR A 179 -14.59 -13.62 -8.97
N SER A 180 -14.35 -12.84 -7.92
CA SER A 180 -15.36 -12.60 -6.89
C SER A 180 -16.39 -11.57 -7.34
N ASP A 181 -15.93 -10.47 -7.95
CA ASP A 181 -16.78 -9.31 -8.22
C ASP A 181 -17.64 -9.49 -9.48
N LEU A 182 -17.31 -10.47 -10.32
CA LEU A 182 -18.13 -10.89 -11.46
C LEU A 182 -19.12 -12.02 -11.09
N ASN A 183 -19.02 -12.61 -9.90
CA ASN A 183 -19.74 -13.82 -9.54
C ASN A 183 -21.28 -13.62 -9.54
N ASP A 184 -21.75 -12.42 -9.16
CA ASP A 184 -23.17 -12.07 -9.17
C ASP A 184 -23.69 -11.64 -10.56
N GLY A 185 -22.81 -11.52 -11.56
CA GLY A 185 -23.11 -11.10 -12.92
C GLY A 185 -23.51 -9.63 -13.09
N LEU A 186 -23.64 -8.84 -12.02
CA LEU A 186 -24.13 -7.45 -12.09
C LEU A 186 -23.20 -6.54 -12.91
N VAL A 187 -21.90 -6.72 -12.73
CA VAL A 187 -20.88 -5.96 -13.48
C VAL A 187 -20.96 -6.27 -14.97
N ILE A 188 -21.12 -7.54 -15.35
CA ILE A 188 -21.20 -7.98 -16.75
C ILE A 188 -22.43 -7.36 -17.42
N LEU A 189 -23.59 -7.40 -16.75
CA LEU A 189 -24.83 -6.81 -17.27
C LEU A 189 -24.71 -5.29 -17.46
N LYS A 190 -24.10 -4.57 -16.52
CA LYS A 190 -23.86 -3.13 -16.66
C LYS A 190 -22.95 -2.79 -17.84
N ILE A 191 -21.89 -3.58 -18.05
CA ILE A 191 -21.01 -3.43 -19.21
C ILE A 191 -21.80 -3.63 -20.50
N TYR A 192 -22.64 -4.66 -20.56
CA TYR A 192 -23.48 -4.95 -21.71
C TYR A 192 -24.47 -3.80 -22.02
N ASP A 193 -25.09 -3.24 -20.99
CA ASP A 193 -25.99 -2.08 -21.14
C ASP A 193 -25.26 -0.83 -21.64
N ILE A 194 -24.03 -0.57 -21.18
CA ILE A 194 -23.20 0.53 -21.68
C ILE A 194 -22.96 0.36 -23.19
N TYR A 195 -22.57 -0.83 -23.62
CA TYR A 195 -22.32 -1.12 -25.04
C TYR A 195 -23.60 -1.00 -25.89
N ASN A 196 -24.72 -1.55 -25.42
CA ASN A 196 -25.99 -1.48 -26.15
C ASN A 196 -26.55 -0.06 -26.21
N THR A 197 -26.44 0.70 -25.13
CA THR A 197 -26.83 2.12 -25.10
C THR A 197 -25.97 2.92 -26.07
N ALA A 198 -24.65 2.69 -26.09
CA ALA A 198 -23.75 3.33 -27.05
C ALA A 198 -24.06 2.96 -28.50
N ARG A 199 -24.51 1.72 -28.75
CA ARG A 199 -24.93 1.25 -30.09
C ARG A 199 -26.24 1.88 -30.55
N LEU A 200 -27.22 2.03 -29.65
CA LEU A 200 -28.56 2.54 -29.97
C LEU A 200 -28.59 4.07 -30.13
N CYS A 201 -27.73 4.81 -29.44
CA CYS A 201 -27.64 6.27 -29.55
C CYS A 201 -26.99 6.78 -30.86
N GLY A 202 -26.50 5.90 -31.73
CA GLY A 202 -25.66 6.31 -32.86
C GLY A 202 -24.27 6.77 -32.38
N LEU A 203 -23.25 6.51 -33.20
CA LEU A 203 -21.83 6.66 -32.83
C LEU A 203 -21.46 8.05 -32.26
N GLU A 204 -22.20 9.12 -32.57
CA GLU A 204 -21.88 10.47 -32.10
C GLU A 204 -22.34 10.79 -30.67
N GLU A 205 -23.54 10.38 -30.25
CA GLU A 205 -24.05 10.67 -28.90
C GLU A 205 -23.42 9.77 -27.82
N GLY A 206 -23.19 8.49 -28.15
CA GLY A 206 -22.50 7.54 -27.27
C GLY A 206 -21.05 7.96 -26.98
N CYS A 207 -20.32 8.41 -28.01
CA CYS A 207 -18.97 8.95 -27.84
C CYS A 207 -18.94 10.24 -27.00
N ASN A 208 -19.98 11.08 -27.06
CA ASN A 208 -20.06 12.31 -26.27
C ASN A 208 -20.30 12.05 -24.78
N LYS A 209 -21.11 11.04 -24.41
CA LYS A 209 -21.25 10.61 -23.00
C LYS A 209 -19.94 10.04 -22.44
N ILE A 210 -19.25 9.20 -23.21
CA ILE A 210 -17.93 8.65 -22.80
C ILE A 210 -16.88 9.76 -22.67
N ARG A 211 -16.90 10.78 -23.55
CA ARG A 211 -16.01 11.95 -23.45
C ARG A 211 -16.34 12.87 -22.27
N GLN A 212 -17.60 13.02 -21.88
CA GLN A 212 -17.99 13.80 -20.70
C GLN A 212 -17.55 13.13 -19.40
N VAL A 213 -17.60 11.80 -19.31
CA VAL A 213 -17.06 11.04 -18.17
C VAL A 213 -15.54 11.22 -18.05
N LYS A 214 -14.81 11.24 -19.18
CA LYS A 214 -13.36 11.52 -19.20
C LYS A 214 -12.96 12.95 -18.83
N ARG A 215 -13.84 13.95 -18.91
CA ARG A 215 -13.55 15.36 -18.58
C ARG A 215 -13.82 15.74 -17.12
N LYS A 216 -14.40 14.85 -16.32
CA LYS A 216 -14.64 15.04 -14.87
C LYS A 216 -13.59 14.33 -13.99
N LEU A 217 -12.53 13.81 -14.61
CA LEU A 217 -11.28 13.37 -13.99
C LEU A 217 -10.21 14.43 -14.28
#